data_AF-A0AA86N1M4-F1
#
_entry.id   AF-A0AA86N1M4-F1
#
_cell.length_a   1.000
_cell.length_b   1.000
_cell.length_c   1.000
_cell.angle_alpha   90.00
_cell.angle_beta   90.00
_cell.angle_gamma   90.00
#
_symmetry.space_group_name_H-M   'P 1'
#
loop_
_entity.id
_entity.type
_entity.pdbx_description
1 polymer ?
#
loop_
_entity_poly.entity_id
_entity_poly.type
_entity_poly.pdbx_seq_one_letter_code
_entity_poly.pdbx_strand_id
1 'polypeptide(L)' 'MRLLDQRGDRKLDSVTIYLTADEARELRNDLDRLLANPQEHHAHVMSEDYRKEITVSIYDEANLEGFDARSKKLIREDI' A
#
# COMPACT_ATOMS: atom_id res chain seq x y z
N MET A 1 2.22 9.73 5.73
CA MET A 1 1.68 8.44 5.24
C MET A 1 0.37 8.75 4.55
N ARG A 2 -0.01 8.01 3.52
CA ARG A 2 -1.27 8.18 2.79
C ARG A 2 -2.03 6.88 2.88
N LEU A 3 -3.29 6.94 3.28
CA LEU A 3 -4.13 5.76 3.51
C LEU A 3 -5.41 5.92 2.70
N LEU A 4 -5.71 4.94 1.86
CA LEU A 4 -6.87 4.95 0.97
C LEU A 4 -7.79 3.78 1.32
N ASP A 5 -9.05 4.09 1.59
CA ASP A 5 -10.12 3.10 1.53
C ASP A 5 -10.44 2.84 0.06
N GLN A 6 -9.82 1.82 -0.53
CA GLN A 6 -9.98 1.50 -1.97
C GLN A 6 -11.43 1.23 -2.38
N ARG A 7 -12.29 0.77 -1.45
CA ARG A 7 -13.70 0.49 -1.74
C ARG A 7 -14.57 1.74 -1.59
N GLY A 8 -14.31 2.54 -0.56
CA GLY A 8 -15.04 3.77 -0.26
C GLY A 8 -14.52 5.03 -0.97
N ASP A 9 -13.42 4.92 -1.70
CA ASP A 9 -12.72 5.99 -2.42
C ASP A 9 -12.36 7.23 -1.56
N ARG A 10 -12.14 7.01 -0.27
CA ARG A 10 -11.91 8.08 0.72
C ARG A 10 -10.56 7.95 1.39
N LYS A 11 -9.97 9.09 1.74
CA LYS A 11 -8.79 9.09 2.60
C LYS A 11 -9.15 8.61 4.00
N LEU A 12 -8.20 7.96 4.64
CA LEU A 12 -8.25 7.62 6.05
C LEU A 12 -7.15 8.37 6.80
N ASP A 13 -7.48 8.95 7.93
CA ASP A 13 -6.47 9.58 8.80
C ASP A 13 -5.85 8.58 9.79
N SER A 14 -6.49 7.42 9.97
CA SER A 14 -5.99 6.33 10.80
C SER A 14 -6.51 4.97 10.33
N VAL A 15 -5.72 3.93 10.56
CA VAL A 15 -6.09 2.53 10.34
C VAL A 15 -5.45 1.66 11.42
N THR A 16 -6.13 0.62 11.86
CA THR A 16 -5.55 -0.44 12.70
C THR A 16 -5.51 -1.72 11.88
N ILE A 17 -4.33 -2.34 11.82
CA ILE A 17 -4.10 -3.58 11.08
C ILE A 17 -3.78 -4.69 12.09
N TYR A 18 -4.53 -5.78 12.03
CA TYR A 18 -4.29 -6.97 12.84
C TYR A 18 -3.71 -8.05 11.94
N LEU A 19 -2.44 -8.39 12.18
CA LEU A 19 -1.73 -9.40 11.41
C LEU A 19 -1.41 -10.60 12.29
N THR A 20 -1.48 -11.80 11.71
CA THR A 20 -0.78 -12.96 12.26
C THR A 20 0.73 -12.75 12.15
N ALA A 21 1.50 -13.59 12.85
CA ALA A 21 2.96 -13.53 12.76
C ALA A 21 3.47 -13.85 11.33
N ASP A 22 2.71 -14.63 10.56
CA ASP A 22 3.07 -15.04 9.21
C ASP A 22 2.77 -13.90 8.22
N GLU A 23 1.58 -13.28 8.31
CA GLU A 23 1.22 -12.08 7.53
C GLU A 23 2.17 -10.91 7.82
N ALA A 24 2.60 -10.75 9.07
CA ALA A 24 3.59 -9.72 9.44
C ALA A 24 4.98 -9.99 8.82
N ARG A 25 5.38 -11.27 8.70
CA ARG A 25 6.64 -11.64 8.03
C ARG A 25 6.55 -11.44 6.52
N GLU A 26 5.42 -11.75 5.91
CA GLU A 26 5.16 -11.47 4.49
C GLU A 26 5.25 -9.97 4.21
N LEU A 27 4.52 -9.15 4.98
CA LEU A 27 4.57 -7.69 4.86
C LEU A 27 6.00 -7.14 4.97
N ARG A 28 6.79 -7.62 5.95
CA ARG A 28 8.19 -7.19 6.09
C ARG A 28 9.01 -7.53 4.85
N ASN A 29 8.94 -8.79 4.40
CA ASN A 29 9.72 -9.26 3.26
C ASN A 29 9.33 -8.51 1.97
N ASP A 30 8.05 -8.20 1.80
CA ASP A 30 7.57 -7.40 0.67
C ASP A 30 8.04 -5.95 0.73
N LEU A 31 8.03 -5.33 1.91
CA LEU A 31 8.60 -3.99 2.08
C LEU A 31 10.11 -3.98 1.79
N ASP A 32 10.85 -4.98 2.26
CA ASP A 32 12.29 -5.12 1.96
C ASP A 32 12.53 -5.24 0.44
N ARG A 33 11.68 -6.00 -0.26
CA ARG A 33 11.73 -6.14 -1.72
C ARG A 33 11.44 -4.82 -2.44
N LEU A 34 10.38 -4.11 -2.06
CA LEU A 34 10.02 -2.82 -2.65
C LEU A 34 11.12 -1.77 -2.43
N LEU A 35 11.76 -1.77 -1.26
CA LEU A 35 12.89 -0.89 -0.96
C LEU A 35 14.13 -1.21 -1.80
N ALA A 36 14.37 -2.49 -2.07
CA ALA A 36 15.51 -2.93 -2.89
C ALA A 36 15.29 -2.67 -4.40
N ASN A 37 14.04 -2.67 -4.87
CA ASN A 37 13.68 -2.48 -6.27
C ASN A 37 12.57 -1.42 -6.44
N PRO A 38 12.92 -0.11 -6.51
CA PRO A 38 11.94 0.98 -6.58
C PRO A 38 11.04 0.98 -7.84
N GLN A 39 11.36 0.15 -8.83
CA GLN A 39 10.56 -0.08 -10.04
C GLN A 39 9.38 -1.04 -9.79
N GLU A 40 9.37 -1.81 -8.70
CA GLU A 40 8.17 -2.47 -8.21
C GLU A 40 7.38 -1.47 -7.36
N HIS A 41 6.21 -1.04 -7.84
CA HIS A 41 5.52 0.09 -7.22
C HIS A 41 4.64 -0.34 -6.03
N HIS A 42 4.28 -1.62 -5.94
CA HIS A 42 3.37 -2.12 -4.90
C HIS A 42 3.51 -3.62 -4.63
N ALA A 43 3.05 -4.03 -3.44
CA ALA A 43 2.90 -5.41 -3.01
C ALA A 43 1.54 -5.60 -2.32
N HIS A 44 1.09 -6.86 -2.27
CA HIS A 44 -0.20 -7.25 -1.71
C HIS A 44 0.01 -8.32 -0.65
N VAL A 45 -0.43 -8.06 0.57
CA VAL A 45 -0.42 -9.04 1.66
C VAL A 45 -1.84 -9.54 1.87
N MET A 46 -2.02 -10.86 1.81
CA MET A 46 -3.34 -11.50 1.85
C MET A 46 -3.57 -12.23 3.16
N SER A 47 -4.82 -12.32 3.58
CA SER A 47 -5.19 -13.30 4.61
C SER A 47 -5.11 -14.73 4.06
N GLU A 48 -4.93 -15.73 4.94
CA GLU A 48 -4.85 -17.15 4.56
C GLU A 48 -6.06 -17.64 3.73
N ASP A 49 -7.23 -17.06 3.94
CA ASP A 49 -8.46 -17.37 3.20
C ASP A 49 -8.66 -16.51 1.93
N TYR A 50 -7.69 -15.64 1.61
CA TYR A 50 -7.68 -14.72 0.48
C TYR A 50 -8.88 -13.75 0.42
N ARG A 51 -9.54 -13.48 1.55
CA ARG A 51 -10.70 -12.57 1.60
C ARG A 51 -10.33 -11.13 1.96
N LYS A 52 -9.17 -10.92 2.57
CA LYS A 52 -8.67 -9.61 2.97
C LYS A 52 -7.31 -9.38 2.35
N GLU A 53 -7.07 -8.14 1.97
CA GLU A 53 -5.83 -7.70 1.33
C GLU A 53 -5.38 -6.37 1.96
N ILE A 54 -4.08 -6.22 2.11
CA ILE A 54 -3.42 -4.93 2.30
C ILE A 54 -2.53 -4.69 1.08
N THR A 55 -2.84 -3.66 0.30
CA THR A 55 -1.90 -3.15 -0.70
C THR A 55 -0.94 -2.15 -0.03
N VAL A 56 0.37 -2.34 -0.20
CA VAL A 56 1.38 -1.34 0.16
C VAL A 56 2.14 -0.90 -1.08
N SER A 57 2.52 0.37 -1.13
CA SER A 57 3.19 0.96 -2.28
C SER A 57 4.27 1.94 -1.85
N ILE A 58 5.41 1.94 -2.54
CA ILE A 58 6.47 2.92 -2.34
C ILE A 58 6.45 3.85 -3.53
N TYR A 59 6.34 5.14 -3.25
CA TYR A 59 6.34 6.16 -4.28
C TYR A 59 7.50 7.14 -4.10
N ASP A 60 7.99 7.65 -5.21
CA ASP A 60 8.84 8.83 -5.32
C ASP A 60 8.36 9.68 -6.51
N GLU A 61 9.00 10.83 -6.74
CA GLU A 61 8.63 11.69 -7.88
C GLU A 61 8.87 11.02 -9.25
N ALA A 62 9.78 10.05 -9.32
CA ALA A 62 10.12 9.37 -10.56
C ALA A 62 9.05 8.34 -10.97
N ASN A 63 8.40 7.70 -9.99
CA ASN A 63 7.42 6.64 -10.25
C ASN A 63 5.95 7.09 -10.06
N LEU A 64 5.72 8.32 -9.56
CA LEU A 64 4.39 8.86 -9.29
C LEU A 64 3.48 8.85 -10.52
N GLU A 65 4.04 9.01 -11.72
CA GLU A 65 3.25 8.99 -12.95
C GLU A 65 2.61 7.63 -13.28
N GLY A 66 3.14 6.54 -12.72
CA GLY A 66 2.56 5.20 -12.84
C GLY A 66 1.34 4.93 -11.94
N PHE A 67 1.01 5.85 -11.02
CA PHE A 67 -0.15 5.71 -10.15
C PHE A 67 -1.44 6.20 -10.84
N ASP A 68 -2.58 5.68 -10.41
CA ASP A 68 -3.87 6.14 -10.89
C ASP A 68 -4.19 7.58 -10.39
N ALA A 69 -5.18 8.22 -11.01
CA ALA A 69 -5.53 9.61 -10.72
C ALA A 69 -5.97 9.84 -9.26
N ARG A 70 -6.62 8.86 -8.64
CA ARG A 70 -7.07 8.96 -7.24
C ARG A 70 -5.89 8.88 -6.29
N SER A 71 -4.98 7.94 -6.52
CA SER A 71 -3.75 7.79 -5.75
C SER A 71 -2.85 9.03 -5.88
N LYS A 72 -2.72 9.60 -7.09
CA LYS A 72 -1.98 10.86 -7.31
C LYS A 72 -2.53 12.02 -6.49
N LYS A 73 -3.86 12.18 -6.46
CA LYS A 73 -4.52 13.21 -5.63
C LYS A 73 -4.24 13.00 -4.14
N LEU A 74 -4.38 11.77 -3.64
CA LEU A 74 -4.08 11.49 -2.24
C LEU A 74 -2.60 11.77 -1.90
N ILE A 75 -1.68 11.37 -2.77
CA ILE A 75 -0.23 11.55 -2.57
C ILE A 75 0.14 13.04 -2.56
N ARG A 76 -0.37 13.83 -3.51
CA ARG A 76 -0.01 15.25 -3.70
C ARG A 76 -0.77 16.20 -2.79
N GLU A 77 -2.07 15.95 -2.59
CA GLU A 77 -3.00 16.91 -1.97
C GLU A 77 -3.55 16.42 -0.63
N ASP A 78 -3.35 15.14 -0.28
CA ASP A 78 -3.91 14.51 0.94
C ASP A 78 -5.44 14.62 1.02
N ILE A 79 -6.11 14.37 -0.10
CA ILE A 79 -7.59 14.33 -0.26
C ILE A 79 -8.03 12.99 -0.82
#